data_AF-A0A1L7CXK4-F1
#
_entry.id   AF-A0A1L7CXK4-F1
#
_cell.length_a   1.000
_cell.length_b   1.000
_cell.length_c   1.000
_cell.angle_alpha   90.00
_cell.angle_beta   90.00
_cell.angle_gamma   90.00
#
_symmetry.space_group_name_H-M   'P 1'
#
loop_
_entity.id
_entity.type
_entity.pdbx_description
1 polymer ?
#
loop_
_entity_poly.entity_id
_entity_poly.type
_entity_poly.pdbx_seq_one_letter_code
_entity_poly.pdbx_strand_id
1 'polypeptide(L)'
;MATNDTPRAGRRSAGAFDIRNVIGLLLALYGVVLLLSAMLLDPGLNPDTGLPKEAMYNTWAGVALVVVAAVFFIWAKLRPIIVPVEPGTVEAQALAAEGEA
;
A
#
# COMPACT_ATOMS: atom_id res chain seq x y z
N MET A 1 -49.87 7.20 3.81
CA MET A 1 -48.96 6.13 4.27
C MET A 1 -47.60 6.42 3.65
N ALA A 2 -46.72 7.09 4.40
CA ALA A 2 -45.40 7.48 3.92
C ALA A 2 -44.41 6.36 4.26
N THR A 3 -43.74 5.82 3.25
CA THR A 3 -42.67 4.82 3.42
C THR A 3 -41.39 5.57 3.76
N ASN A 4 -40.89 5.40 4.98
CA ASN A 4 -39.58 5.91 5.37
C ASN A 4 -38.51 5.01 4.71
N ASP A 5 -38.07 5.37 3.52
CA ASP A 5 -36.90 4.76 2.88
C ASP A 5 -35.64 5.27 3.59
N THR A 6 -35.21 4.57 4.65
CA THR A 6 -33.94 4.85 5.31
C THR A 6 -32.79 4.56 4.33
N PRO A 7 -31.94 5.56 4.00
CA PRO A 7 -30.79 5.34 3.12
C PRO A 7 -29.86 4.32 3.76
N ARG A 8 -29.61 3.17 3.11
CA ARG A 8 -28.58 2.22 3.55
C ARG A 8 -27.23 2.94 3.55
N ALA A 9 -26.69 3.21 4.73
CA ALA A 9 -25.35 3.75 4.92
C ALA A 9 -24.34 2.95 4.09
N GLY A 10 -23.79 3.59 3.06
CA GLY A 10 -22.85 2.98 2.13
C GLY A 10 -21.56 2.64 2.85
N ARG A 11 -21.22 1.34 2.92
CA ARG A 11 -19.91 0.85 3.37
C ARG A 11 -18.82 1.38 2.42
N ARG A 12 -18.13 2.46 2.79
CA ARG A 12 -16.97 2.94 2.03
C ARG A 12 -15.71 2.25 2.56
N SER A 13 -15.21 1.30 1.79
CA SER A 13 -13.89 0.72 2.04
C SER A 13 -12.81 1.81 1.95
N ALA A 14 -11.97 1.96 2.97
CA ALA A 14 -10.74 2.75 2.88
C ALA A 14 -9.61 1.97 2.15
N GLY A 15 -9.98 1.00 1.32
CA GLY A 15 -9.11 -0.09 0.87
C GLY A 15 -7.93 0.30 -0.01
N ALA A 16 -7.89 1.54 -0.54
CA ALA A 16 -6.74 2.03 -1.29
C ALA A 16 -5.56 2.46 -0.39
N PHE A 17 -5.83 2.86 0.86
CA PHE A 17 -4.83 3.36 1.81
C PHE A 17 -4.54 2.36 2.95
N ASP A 18 -4.52 1.07 2.65
CA ASP A 18 -4.00 0.06 3.58
C ASP A 18 -2.46 0.14 3.60
N ILE A 19 -1.87 0.28 4.78
CA ILE A 19 -0.41 0.30 4.98
C ILE A 19 0.28 -0.91 4.36
N ARG A 20 -0.39 -2.07 4.27
CA ARG A 20 0.17 -3.30 3.68
C ARG A 20 0.37 -3.16 2.19
N ASN A 21 -0.54 -2.48 1.49
CA ASN A 21 -0.38 -2.19 0.07
C ASN A 21 0.74 -1.18 -0.17
N VAL A 22 0.88 -0.16 0.69
CA VAL A 22 1.97 0.82 0.60
C VAL A 22 3.32 0.13 0.83
N ILE A 23 3.46 -0.65 1.91
CA ILE A 23 4.69 -1.40 2.19
C ILE A 23 5.00 -2.38 1.08
N GLY A 24 4.01 -3.17 0.64
CA GLY A 24 4.17 -4.12 -0.46
C GLY A 24 4.63 -3.45 -1.76
N LEU A 25 4.05 -2.29 -2.12
CA LEU A 25 4.42 -1.55 -3.31
C LEU A 25 5.85 -1.01 -3.23
N LEU A 26 6.24 -0.43 -2.09
CA LEU A 26 7.60 0.09 -1.90
C LEU A 26 8.64 -1.03 -1.99
N LEU A 27 8.38 -2.18 -1.36
CA LEU A 27 9.24 -3.36 -1.42
C LEU A 27 9.33 -3.92 -2.85
N ALA A 28 8.19 -4.03 -3.56
CA ALA A 28 8.16 -4.50 -4.93
C ALA A 28 8.93 -3.58 -5.88
N LEU A 29 8.70 -2.26 -5.78
CA LEU A 29 9.37 -1.25 -6.60
C LEU A 29 10.88 -1.33 -6.39
N TYR A 30 11.34 -1.34 -5.13
CA TYR A 30 12.77 -1.41 -4.84
C TYR A 30 13.37 -2.77 -5.24
N GLY A 31 12.66 -3.87 -5.03
CA GLY A 31 13.07 -5.21 -5.49
C GLY A 31 13.27 -5.26 -7.00
N VAL A 32 12.35 -4.69 -7.78
CA VAL A 32 12.47 -4.56 -9.24
C VAL A 32 13.69 -3.70 -9.61
N VAL A 33 13.92 -2.59 -8.92
CA VAL A 33 15.11 -1.75 -9.15
C VAL A 33 16.40 -2.55 -8.91
N LEU A 34 16.48 -3.36 -7.86
CA LEU A 34 17.65 -4.21 -7.60
C LEU A 34 17.84 -5.29 -8.67
N LEU A 35 16.77 -5.91 -9.14
CA LEU A 35 16.85 -6.90 -10.22
C LEU A 35 17.30 -6.27 -11.54
N LEU A 36 16.79 -5.07 -11.87
CA LEU A 36 17.24 -4.31 -13.03
C LEU A 36 18.70 -3.88 -12.87
N SER A 37 19.11 -3.42 -11.69
CA SER A 37 20.49 -3.10 -11.40
C SER A 37 21.41 -4.32 -11.59
N ALA A 38 21.00 -5.49 -11.11
CA ALA A 38 21.79 -6.72 -11.24
C ALA A 38 21.99 -7.18 -12.70
N MET A 39 21.04 -6.89 -13.60
CA MET A 39 21.09 -7.36 -14.99
C MET A 39 21.55 -6.30 -15.99
N LEU A 40 21.30 -5.02 -15.74
CA LEU A 40 21.55 -3.93 -16.69
C LEU A 40 22.71 -3.02 -16.27
N LEU A 41 23.10 -2.99 -15.00
CA LEU A 41 24.12 -2.07 -14.49
C LEU A 41 25.41 -2.80 -14.10
N ASP A 42 26.52 -2.09 -14.24
CA ASP A 42 27.81 -2.54 -13.71
C ASP A 42 27.80 -2.41 -12.17
N PRO A 43 28.14 -3.47 -11.42
CA PRO A 43 28.10 -3.48 -9.96
C PRO A 43 29.19 -2.61 -9.31
N GLY A 44 30.16 -2.12 -10.08
CA GLY A 44 31.23 -1.23 -9.64
C GLY A 44 32.32 -1.93 -8.82
N LEU A 45 33.20 -1.11 -8.25
CA LEU A 45 34.30 -1.58 -7.40
C LEU A 45 33.97 -1.41 -5.92
N ASN A 46 34.52 -2.31 -5.10
CA ASN A 46 34.49 -2.19 -3.66
C ASN A 46 35.53 -1.13 -3.23
N PRO A 47 35.13 -0.07 -2.51
CA PRO A 47 36.07 0.98 -2.09
C PRO A 47 37.13 0.51 -1.10
N ASP A 48 36.86 -0.55 -0.35
CA ASP A 48 37.78 -1.05 0.68
C ASP A 48 38.84 -2.00 0.10
N THR A 49 38.47 -2.81 -0.90
CA THR A 49 39.34 -3.85 -1.47
C THR A 49 39.80 -3.57 -2.90
N GLY A 50 39.18 -2.61 -3.60
CA GLY A 50 39.42 -2.33 -5.01
C GLY A 50 38.93 -3.42 -5.98
N LEU A 51 38.28 -4.47 -5.48
CA LEU A 51 37.79 -5.59 -6.28
C LEU A 51 36.39 -5.33 -6.85
N PRO A 52 36.01 -5.92 -7.99
CA PRO A 52 34.65 -5.86 -8.52
C PRO A 52 33.63 -6.38 -7.49
N LYS A 53 32.51 -5.68 -7.37
CA LYS A 53 31.36 -6.15 -6.59
C LYS A 53 30.63 -7.24 -7.38
N GLU A 54 30.04 -8.18 -6.68
CA GLU A 54 29.23 -9.20 -7.33
C GLU A 54 27.80 -8.69 -7.53
N ALA A 55 27.34 -8.70 -8.79
CA ALA A 55 25.96 -8.37 -9.12
C ALA A 55 24.94 -9.30 -8.44
N MET A 56 25.36 -10.52 -8.08
CA MET A 56 24.53 -11.52 -7.39
C MET A 56 23.94 -11.01 -6.07
N TYR A 57 24.60 -10.08 -5.37
CA TYR A 57 24.07 -9.49 -4.15
C TYR A 57 22.74 -8.76 -4.39
N ASN A 58 22.66 -7.98 -5.47
CA ASN A 58 21.44 -7.28 -5.86
C ASN A 58 20.36 -8.27 -6.30
N THR A 59 20.73 -9.37 -6.97
CA THR A 59 19.78 -10.41 -7.37
C THR A 59 19.13 -11.08 -6.16
N TRP A 60 19.92 -11.56 -5.20
CA TRP A 60 19.40 -12.23 -4.01
C TRP A 60 18.54 -11.29 -3.16
N ALA A 61 18.99 -10.06 -2.93
CA ALA A 61 18.22 -9.07 -2.20
C ALA A 61 16.92 -8.70 -2.95
N GLY A 62 17.00 -8.47 -4.26
CA GLY A 62 15.85 -8.14 -5.10
C GLY A 62 14.79 -9.23 -5.10
N VAL A 63 15.19 -10.50 -5.26
CA VAL A 63 14.27 -11.66 -5.19
C VAL A 63 13.60 -11.73 -3.82
N ALA A 64 14.37 -11.59 -2.73
CA ALA A 64 13.81 -11.61 -1.37
C ALA A 64 12.74 -10.51 -1.18
N LEU A 65 13.01 -9.28 -1.64
CA LEU A 65 12.06 -8.18 -1.55
C LEU A 65 10.78 -8.43 -2.35
N VAL A 66 10.89 -8.98 -3.57
CA VAL A 66 9.74 -9.33 -4.41
C VAL A 66 8.89 -10.40 -3.75
N VAL A 67 9.51 -11.43 -3.16
CA VAL A 67 8.79 -12.48 -2.42
C VAL A 67 8.04 -11.89 -1.22
N VAL A 68 8.68 -11.04 -0.42
CA VAL A 68 8.03 -10.39 0.73
C VAL A 68 6.89 -9.48 0.26
N ALA A 69 7.08 -8.70 -0.81
CA ALA A 69 6.03 -7.87 -1.38
C ALA A 69 4.81 -8.70 -1.82
N ALA A 70 5.03 -9.85 -2.47
CA ALA A 70 3.96 -10.77 -2.84
C ALA A 70 3.19 -11.27 -1.61
N VAL A 71 3.88 -11.61 -0.52
CA VAL A 71 3.24 -11.98 0.76
C VAL A 71 2.36 -10.85 1.29
N PHE A 72 2.84 -9.60 1.28
CA PHE A 72 2.07 -8.45 1.73
C PHE A 72 0.80 -8.22 0.89
N PHE A 73 0.89 -8.32 -0.44
CA PHE A 73 -0.27 -8.18 -1.32
C PHE A 73 -1.28 -9.32 -1.14
N ILE A 74 -0.81 -10.56 -1.01
CA ILE A 74 -1.67 -11.71 -0.73
C ILE A 74 -2.37 -11.51 0.61
N TRP A 75 -1.64 -11.07 1.65
CA TRP A 75 -2.23 -10.84 2.97
C TRP A 75 -3.25 -9.69 2.97
N ALA A 76 -2.96 -8.58 2.29
CA ALA A 76 -3.88 -7.46 2.12
C ALA A 76 -5.17 -7.91 1.42
N LYS A 77 -5.04 -8.74 0.36
CA LYS A 77 -6.18 -9.31 -0.37
C LYS A 77 -7.00 -10.29 0.48
N LEU A 78 -6.35 -11.09 1.34
CA LEU A 78 -7.01 -12.05 2.22
C LEU A 78 -7.70 -11.39 3.43
N ARG A 79 -7.22 -10.23 3.91
CA ARG A 79 -7.76 -9.52 5.08
C ARG A 79 -7.97 -8.03 4.82
N PRO A 80 -8.97 -7.65 4.00
CA PRO A 80 -9.26 -6.26 3.69
C PRO A 80 -9.77 -5.49 4.93
N ILE A 81 -9.24 -4.29 5.19
CA ILE A 81 -9.75 -3.40 6.23
C ILE A 81 -10.99 -2.67 5.71
N ILE A 82 -12.09 -2.80 6.44
CA ILE A 82 -13.36 -2.10 6.17
C ILE A 82 -13.46 -0.96 7.18
N VAL A 83 -13.51 0.28 6.69
CA VAL A 83 -13.76 1.45 7.54
C VAL A 83 -15.28 1.70 7.57
N PRO A 84 -15.92 1.67 8.74
CA PRO A 84 -17.31 2.09 8.88
C PRO A 84 -17.42 3.60 8.62
N VAL A 85 -18.37 4.01 7.79
CA VAL A 85 -18.76 5.42 7.70
C VAL A 85 -19.79 5.66 8.80
N GLU A 86 -19.46 6.47 9.80
CA GLU A 86 -20.40 6.82 10.86
C GLU A 86 -21.43 7.83 10.35
N PRO A 87 -22.74 7.50 10.36
CA PRO A 87 -23.79 8.35 9.80
C PRO A 87 -24.01 9.68 10.56
N GLY A 88 -23.52 9.83 11.79
CA GLY A 88 -23.80 11.00 12.64
C GLY A 88 -23.01 12.27 12.29
N THR A 89 -21.91 12.18 11.53
CA THR A 89 -21.08 13.36 11.23
C THR A 89 -21.68 14.26 10.15
N VAL A 90 -22.49 13.71 9.24
CA VAL A 90 -23.19 14.50 8.21
C VAL A 90 -24.44 15.18 8.75
N GLU A 91 -25.21 14.51 9.63
CA GLU A 91 -26.38 15.13 10.29
C GLU A 91 -25.97 16.21 11.28
N ALA A 92 -24.91 16.00 12.08
CA ALA A 92 -24.42 17.02 13.01
C ALA A 92 -23.87 18.27 12.31
N GLN A 93 -23.22 18.11 11.14
CA GLN A 93 -22.77 19.24 10.32
C GLN A 93 -23.92 19.97 9.61
N ALA A 94 -24.95 19.25 9.17
CA ALA A 94 -26.16 19.84 8.58
C ALA A 94 -26.98 20.63 9.62
N LEU A 95 -27.18 20.06 10.81
CA LEU A 95 -27.89 20.73 11.92
C LEU A 95 -27.13 21.96 12.43
N ALA A 96 -25.80 21.93 12.44
CA ALA A 96 -24.99 23.09 12.78
C ALA A 96 -25.09 24.21 11.73
N ALA A 97 -25.14 23.86 10.43
CA ALA A 97 -25.29 24.82 9.34
C ALA A 97 -26.69 25.47 9.28
N GLU A 98 -27.74 24.72 9.64
CA GLU A 98 -29.11 25.27 9.72
C GLU A 98 -29.35 26.13 10.97
N GLY A 99 -28.60 25.90 12.06
CA GLY A 99 -28.71 26.70 13.29
C GLY A 99 -28.03 28.08 13.23
N GLU A 100 -27.21 28.34 12.20
CA GLU A 100 -26.52 29.62 11.98
C GLU A 100 -27.20 30.51 10.91
N ALA A 101 -28.35 30.11 10.35
CA ALA A 101 -29.09 30.81 9.28
C ALA A 101 -30.31 31.62 9.77
#